data_AF-A0A836VIX3-F1
#
_entry.id   AF-A0A836VIX3-F1
#
_cell.length_a   1.000
_cell.length_b   1.000
_cell.length_c   1.000
_cell.angle_alpha   90.00
_cell.angle_beta   90.00
_cell.angle_gamma   90.00
#
_symmetry.space_group_name_H-M   'P 1'
#
loop_
_entity.id
_entity.type
_entity.pdbx_description
1 polymer ?
#
loop_
_entity_poly.entity_id
_entity_poly.type
_entity_poly.pdbx_seq_one_letter_code
_entity_poly.pdbx_strand_id
1 'polypeptide(L)'
;MDNMWDAIKRGLQDGAAEAINRAEELTQLARRRLDVAVVKTRLNRLQAELGVLAYGSIEAGKGNELSTSGDVLDLCDRIRAAQEDLTSRQTALQGLKDTFGDSAAPAENDPAEE
;
A
#
# COMPACT_ATOMS: atom_id res chain seq x y z
N MET A 1 28.33 -41.48 -0.46
CA MET A 1 27.38 -40.86 -1.40
C MET A 1 26.11 -40.36 -0.71
N ASP A 2 25.72 -40.93 0.43
CA ASP A 2 24.55 -40.49 1.21
C ASP A 2 24.58 -38.99 1.57
N ASN A 3 25.75 -38.45 1.92
CA ASN A 3 25.90 -37.05 2.32
C ASN A 3 25.60 -36.03 1.18
N MET A 4 25.87 -36.38 -0.08
CA MET A 4 25.59 -35.50 -1.22
C MET A 4 24.09 -35.47 -1.55
N TRP A 5 23.44 -36.63 -1.46
CA TRP A 5 22.00 -36.74 -1.68
C TRP A 5 21.20 -36.01 -0.59
N ASP A 6 21.65 -36.08 0.66
CA ASP A 6 21.00 -35.36 1.75
C ASP A 6 21.24 -33.85 1.70
N ALA A 7 22.40 -33.39 1.21
CA ALA A 7 22.64 -31.97 0.93
C ALA A 7 21.69 -31.44 -0.18
N ILE A 8 21.46 -32.22 -1.24
CA ILE A 8 20.52 -31.86 -2.32
C ILE A 8 19.08 -31.77 -1.79
N LYS A 9 18.64 -32.75 -0.99
CA LYS A 9 17.30 -32.69 -0.36
C LYS A 9 17.15 -31.46 0.52
N ARG A 10 18.17 -31.15 1.32
CA ARG A 10 18.16 -29.99 2.21
C ARG A 10 18.06 -28.69 1.41
N GLY A 11 18.89 -28.53 0.39
CA GLY A 11 18.81 -27.37 -0.51
C GLY A 11 17.46 -27.23 -1.23
N LEU A 12 16.80 -28.34 -1.59
CA LEU A 12 15.45 -28.32 -2.16
C LEU A 12 14.39 -27.89 -1.11
N GLN A 13 14.50 -28.39 0.12
CA GLN A 13 13.60 -28.02 1.22
C GLN A 13 13.78 -26.54 1.60
N ASP A 14 15.03 -26.08 1.69
CA ASP A 14 15.38 -24.68 1.98
C ASP A 14 14.89 -23.76 0.84
N GLY A 15 15.08 -24.17 -0.42
CA GLY A 15 14.56 -23.44 -1.58
C GLY A 15 13.03 -23.38 -1.63
N ALA A 16 12.34 -24.45 -1.22
CA ALA A 16 10.88 -24.44 -1.10
C ALA A 16 10.41 -23.52 0.03
N ALA A 17 11.11 -23.51 1.17
CA ALA A 17 10.82 -22.60 2.28
C ALA A 17 11.02 -21.13 1.87
N GLU A 18 12.12 -20.82 1.19
CA GLU A 18 12.41 -19.47 0.67
C GLU A 18 11.34 -19.01 -0.35
N ALA A 19 10.93 -19.90 -1.26
CA ALA A 19 9.88 -19.58 -2.23
C ALA A 19 8.54 -19.28 -1.55
N ILE A 20 8.19 -20.01 -0.48
CA ILE A 20 6.97 -19.75 0.31
C ILE A 20 7.06 -18.39 1.00
N ASN A 21 8.19 -18.07 1.65
CA ASN A 21 8.39 -16.78 2.30
C ASN A 21 8.22 -15.62 1.31
N ARG A 22 8.88 -15.70 0.14
CA ARG A 22 8.76 -14.68 -0.92
C ARG A 22 7.33 -14.55 -1.43
N ALA A 23 6.61 -15.66 -1.58
CA ALA A 23 5.21 -15.64 -2.00
C ALA A 23 4.33 -14.94 -0.97
N GLU A 24 4.60 -15.15 0.32
CA GLU A 24 3.90 -14.46 1.40
C GLU A 24 4.19 -12.95 1.38
N GLU A 25 5.46 -12.54 1.27
CA GLU A 25 5.87 -11.13 1.16
C GLU A 25 5.17 -10.41 0.01
N LEU A 26 5.16 -11.04 -1.19
CA LEU A 26 4.48 -10.51 -2.36
C LEU A 26 2.97 -10.37 -2.13
N THR A 27 2.36 -11.34 -1.45
CA THR A 27 0.92 -11.31 -1.12
C THR A 27 0.62 -10.16 -0.15
N GLN A 28 1.43 -9.98 0.89
CA GLN A 28 1.28 -8.86 1.83
C GLN A 28 1.42 -7.51 1.11
N LEU A 29 2.42 -7.39 0.24
CA LEU A 29 2.66 -6.16 -0.54
C LEU A 29 1.51 -5.88 -1.52
N ALA A 30 1.01 -6.90 -2.22
CA ALA A 30 -0.14 -6.79 -3.10
C ALA A 30 -1.39 -6.33 -2.34
N ARG A 31 -1.63 -6.88 -1.15
CA ARG A 31 -2.75 -6.46 -0.30
C ARG A 31 -2.66 -4.99 0.09
N ARG A 32 -1.48 -4.53 0.53
CA ARG A 32 -1.26 -3.11 0.88
C ARG A 32 -1.43 -2.18 -0.31
N ARG A 33 -0.98 -2.59 -1.51
CA ARG A 33 -1.23 -1.82 -2.76
C ARG A 33 -2.72 -1.71 -3.06
N LEU A 34 -3.48 -2.80 -2.88
CA LEU A 34 -4.93 -2.79 -3.08
C LEU A 34 -5.62 -1.84 -2.09
N ASP A 35 -5.23 -1.89 -0.81
CA ASP A 35 -5.78 -1.01 0.22
C ASP A 35 -5.55 0.48 -0.15
N VAL A 36 -4.37 0.83 -0.65
CA VAL A 36 -4.07 2.18 -1.17
C VAL A 36 -4.96 2.53 -2.37
N ALA A 37 -5.13 1.61 -3.32
CA ALA A 37 -5.97 1.83 -4.49
C ALA A 37 -7.44 2.10 -4.12
N VAL A 38 -7.98 1.35 -3.15
CA VAL A 38 -9.34 1.54 -2.64
C VAL A 38 -9.52 2.94 -2.06
N VAL A 39 -8.59 3.40 -1.23
CA VAL A 39 -8.67 4.75 -0.63
C VAL A 39 -8.52 5.84 -1.70
N LYS A 40 -7.64 5.66 -2.69
CA LYS A 40 -7.53 6.61 -3.82
C LYS A 40 -8.83 6.71 -4.61
N THR A 41 -9.47 5.59 -4.93
CA THR A 41 -10.77 5.59 -5.62
C THR A 41 -11.83 6.30 -4.79
N ARG A 42 -11.87 6.05 -3.47
CA ARG A 42 -12.78 6.75 -2.56
C ARG A 42 -12.52 8.26 -2.56
N LEU A 43 -11.27 8.69 -2.49
CA LEU A 43 -10.89 10.10 -2.50
C LEU A 43 -11.32 10.79 -3.80
N ASN A 44 -11.03 10.17 -4.95
CA ASN A 44 -11.44 10.69 -6.26
C ASN A 44 -12.96 10.86 -6.36
N ARG A 45 -13.73 9.91 -5.82
CA ARG A 45 -15.20 10.00 -5.78
C ARG A 45 -15.67 11.20 -4.95
N LEU A 46 -15.11 11.40 -3.75
CA LEU A 46 -15.46 12.53 -2.88
C LEU A 46 -15.11 13.88 -3.54
N GLN A 47 -13.95 13.95 -4.20
CA GLN A 47 -13.54 15.16 -4.93
C GLN A 47 -14.45 15.44 -6.12
N ALA A 48 -14.90 14.40 -6.83
CA ALA A 48 -15.87 14.56 -7.91
C ALA A 48 -17.23 15.04 -7.38
N GLU A 49 -17.72 14.48 -6.26
CA GLU A 49 -18.94 14.94 -5.60
C GLU A 49 -18.86 16.41 -5.18
N LEU A 50 -17.74 16.82 -4.57
CA LEU A 50 -17.49 18.21 -4.24
C LEU A 50 -17.49 19.11 -5.50
N GLY A 51 -16.85 18.65 -6.57
CA GLY A 51 -16.82 19.38 -7.84
C GLY A 51 -18.20 19.58 -8.45
N VAL A 52 -19.06 18.55 -8.41
CA VAL A 52 -20.46 18.65 -8.89
C VAL A 52 -21.25 19.67 -8.07
N LEU A 53 -21.10 19.64 -6.73
CA LEU A 53 -21.81 20.55 -5.84
C LEU A 53 -21.32 21.99 -6.01
N ALA A 54 -20.00 22.19 -6.09
CA ALA A 54 -19.38 23.49 -6.33
C ALA A 54 -19.82 24.08 -7.68
N TYR A 55 -19.75 23.29 -8.75
CA TYR A 55 -20.17 23.71 -10.07
C TYR A 55 -21.66 24.08 -10.11
N GLY A 56 -22.53 23.23 -9.56
CA GLY A 56 -23.97 23.51 -9.50
C GLY A 56 -24.31 24.78 -8.72
N SER A 57 -23.58 25.07 -7.65
CA SER A 57 -23.78 26.28 -6.84
C SER A 57 -23.32 27.54 -7.57
N ILE A 58 -22.23 27.46 -8.34
CA ILE A 58 -21.73 28.56 -9.16
C ILE A 58 -22.72 28.87 -10.28
N GLU A 59 -23.22 27.85 -11.00
CA GLU A 59 -24.24 28.01 -12.04
C GLU A 59 -25.54 28.60 -11.50
N ALA A 60 -25.92 28.26 -10.26
CA ALA A 60 -27.07 28.84 -9.58
C ALA A 60 -26.85 30.26 -9.04
N GLY A 61 -25.67 30.86 -9.25
CA GLY A 61 -25.33 32.19 -8.73
C GLY A 61 -25.05 32.23 -7.22
N LYS A 62 -24.93 31.08 -6.56
CA LYS A 62 -24.70 30.91 -5.12
C LYS A 62 -23.26 30.55 -4.78
N GLY A 63 -22.32 30.84 -5.67
CA GLY A 63 -20.90 30.49 -5.47
C GLY A 63 -20.29 31.12 -4.22
N ASN A 64 -20.80 32.26 -3.77
CA ASN A 64 -20.40 32.93 -2.52
C ASN A 64 -20.84 32.19 -1.24
N GLU A 65 -21.85 31.32 -1.33
CA GLU A 65 -22.39 30.55 -0.21
C GLU A 65 -21.67 29.19 -0.03
N LEU A 66 -20.77 28.81 -0.94
CA LEU A 66 -20.06 27.53 -0.89
C LEU A 66 -19.24 27.34 0.39
N SER A 67 -18.66 28.42 0.92
CA SER A 67 -17.83 28.38 2.13
C SER A 67 -18.64 28.19 3.42
N THR A 68 -19.94 28.44 3.39
CA THR A 68 -20.85 28.29 4.54
C THR A 68 -21.81 27.12 4.37
N SER A 69 -21.83 26.49 3.19
CA SER A 69 -22.65 25.31 2.92
C SER A 69 -22.17 24.11 3.75
N GLY A 70 -23.05 23.59 4.60
CA GLY A 70 -22.76 22.43 5.45
C GLY A 70 -22.36 21.19 4.67
N ASP A 71 -22.99 20.94 3.52
CA ASP A 71 -22.69 19.79 2.65
C ASP A 71 -21.28 19.89 2.05
N VAL A 72 -20.86 21.10 1.68
CA VAL A 72 -19.50 21.37 1.16
C VAL A 72 -18.46 21.15 2.25
N LEU A 73 -18.73 21.65 3.46
CA LEU A 73 -17.84 21.50 4.61
C LEU A 73 -17.72 20.02 5.02
N ASP A 74 -18.82 19.25 5.09
CA ASP A 74 -18.79 17.80 5.36
C ASP A 74 -17.94 17.06 4.31
N LEU A 75 -18.13 17.37 3.03
CA LEU A 75 -17.32 16.78 1.96
C LEU A 75 -15.84 17.14 2.10
N CYS A 76 -15.51 18.37 2.46
CA CYS A 76 -14.13 18.79 2.69
C CYS A 76 -13.50 18.03 3.86
N ASP A 77 -14.23 17.84 4.96
CA ASP A 77 -13.74 17.10 6.12
C ASP A 77 -13.53 15.62 5.80
N ARG A 78 -14.47 15.00 5.06
CA ARG A 78 -14.34 13.63 4.57
C ARG A 78 -13.18 13.45 3.61
N ILE A 79 -12.93 14.44 2.74
CA ILE A 79 -11.76 14.46 1.84
C ILE A 79 -10.48 14.53 2.67
N ARG A 80 -10.40 15.41 3.68
CA ARG A 80 -9.23 15.54 4.55
C ARG A 80 -8.94 14.24 5.29
N ALA A 81 -9.95 13.64 5.90
CA ALA A 81 -9.82 12.34 6.56
C ALA A 81 -9.37 11.22 5.59
N ALA A 82 -9.88 11.22 4.36
CA ALA A 82 -9.45 10.26 3.33
C ALA A 82 -8.01 10.49 2.86
N GLN A 83 -7.54 11.75 2.81
CA GLN A 83 -6.14 12.09 2.50
C GLN A 83 -5.18 11.64 3.61
N GLU A 84 -5.58 11.81 4.87
CA GLU A 84 -4.83 11.33 6.03
C GLU A 84 -4.72 9.79 6.03
N ASP A 85 -5.84 9.09 5.80
CA ASP A 85 -5.86 7.63 5.65
C ASP A 85 -4.98 7.16 4.47
N LEU A 86 -5.05 7.86 3.33
CA LEU A 86 -4.21 7.56 2.17
C LEU A 86 -2.73 7.69 2.51
N THR A 87 -2.35 8.79 3.16
CA THR A 87 -0.96 9.05 3.56
C THR A 87 -0.47 7.98 4.53
N SER A 88 -1.27 7.64 5.54
CA SER A 88 -0.96 6.57 6.50
C SER A 88 -0.70 5.23 5.80
N ARG A 89 -1.58 4.83 4.87
CA ARG A 89 -1.44 3.57 4.12
C ARG A 89 -0.26 3.58 3.16
N GLN A 90 0.06 4.71 2.54
CA GLN A 90 1.24 4.85 1.70
C GLN A 90 2.52 4.72 2.51
N THR A 91 2.58 5.33 3.70
CA THR A 91 3.71 5.19 4.63
C THR A 91 3.85 3.73 5.08
N ALA A 92 2.75 3.06 5.43
CA ALA A 92 2.77 1.65 5.81
C ALA A 92 3.25 0.74 4.67
N LEU A 93 2.80 0.99 3.43
CA LEU A 93 3.28 0.27 2.24
C LEU A 93 4.77 0.53 1.99
N GLN A 94 5.25 1.76 2.21
CA GLN A 94 6.66 2.08 2.05
C GLN A 94 7.50 1.37 3.11
N GLY A 95 7.11 1.42 4.38
CA GLY A 95 7.79 0.68 5.44
C GLY A 95 7.85 -0.82 5.16
N LEU A 96 6.78 -1.42 4.64
CA LEU A 96 6.75 -2.83 4.24
C LEU A 96 7.72 -3.15 3.07
N LYS A 97 7.87 -2.21 2.12
CA LYS A 97 8.86 -2.37 1.05
C LYS A 97 10.28 -2.27 1.59
N ASP A 98 10.52 -1.38 2.53
CA ASP A 98 11.83 -1.19 3.13
C ASP A 98 12.23 -2.43 3.95
N THR A 99 11.29 -3.01 4.72
CA THR A 99 11.54 -4.27 5.48
C THR A 99 11.88 -5.46 4.59
N PHE A 100 11.20 -5.58 3.43
CA PHE A 100 11.49 -6.65 2.47
C PHE A 100 12.71 -6.34 1.59
N GLY A 101 12.99 -5.06 1.36
CA GLY A 101 14.19 -4.60 0.67
C GLY A 101 15.48 -4.86 1.46
N ASP A 102 15.43 -4.70 2.79
CA ASP A 102 16.55 -5.00 3.69
C ASP A 102 16.71 -6.52 3.93
N SER A 103 15.62 -7.30 3.88
CA SER A 103 15.68 -8.78 3.92
C SER A 103 16.32 -9.41 2.67
N ALA A 104 16.55 -8.62 1.61
CA ALA A 104 17.18 -9.08 0.38
C ALA A 104 18.72 -8.98 0.39
N ALA A 105 19.35 -8.50 1.47
CA ALA A 105 20.79 -8.67 1.67
C ALA A 105 21.06 -10.16 1.94
N PRO A 106 21.66 -10.91 1.00
CA PRO A 106 21.97 -12.30 1.26
C PRO A 106 22.92 -12.33 2.44
N ALA A 107 22.68 -13.22 3.40
CA ALA A 107 23.74 -13.72 4.24
C ALA A 107 24.83 -14.21 3.28
N GLU A 108 25.92 -13.44 3.14
CA GLU A 108 27.15 -13.93 2.56
C GLU A 108 27.46 -15.21 3.31
N ASN A 109 27.28 -16.35 2.64
CA ASN A 109 27.80 -17.62 3.09
C ASN A 109 29.30 -17.45 3.08
N ASP A 110 29.84 -17.05 4.22
CA ASP A 110 31.26 -17.04 4.53
C ASP A 110 31.69 -18.51 4.54
N PRO A 111 32.41 -19.04 3.53
CA PRO A 111 33.03 -20.33 3.69
C PRO A 111 34.29 -20.06 4.51
N ALA A 112 34.16 -20.17 5.82
CA ALA A 112 35.29 -20.48 6.67
C ALA A 112 35.77 -21.87 6.26
N GLU A 113 36.81 -21.93 5.43
CA GLU A 113 37.65 -23.11 5.28
C GLU A 113 39.09 -22.75 5.66
N GLU A 114 39.64 -23.66 6.45
CA GLU A 114 40.84 -23.62 7.30
C GLU A 114 42.18 -23.49 6.54
#